data_AF-A0A7C9ESS7-F1
#
_entry.id   AF-A0A7C9ESS7-F1
#
_cell.length_a   1.000
_cell.length_b   1.000
_cell.length_c   1.000
_cell.angle_alpha   90.00
_cell.angle_beta   90.00
_cell.angle_gamma   90.00
#
_symmetry.space_group_name_H-M   'P 1'
#
loop_
_entity.id
_entity.type
_entity.pdbx_description
1 polymer ?
#
loop_
_entity_poly.entity_id
_entity_poly.type
_entity_poly.pdbx_seq_one_letter_code
_entity_poly.pdbx_strand_id
1 'polypeptide(L)'
;MHPLPRPQSCPQIPPPPPRLPREALPGGERKTPMPDSASSRLSTPFRWPRSRDMVWFANVLHKWLTVGKAGQNWVRFDLDRFTFPGGGTMFRLGADVYIDEIEKIINLKDGSVRTAIDTGCGVASWGAYLLSRNILTMSFAPKDSHEAQIQFALERGVPAMIGIMATKRLPYPSRSFDMAHCSRCLIPWAQYEGLYLIEVDRILRPGGYWILSGPPINWEAHWRGWNRTKEDLRSEQLSIEAVAKSLCWKKVKQRGDIAVWQKPTNHIHCTNKKPPFCSRAQDPDRAWYTEMEACLTPLPQVKNTNETAGGKLAKWPERLTAVPPRVSSGSLEGITPEVFKEDTDKWKKKLLHYKRLSSELNDPGRYRNVLDMNANLGGFAAALVNDPVWVMNV
;
A
#
# COMPACT_ATOMS: atom_id res chain seq x y z
N MET A 1 52.25 -8.65 10.06
CA MET A 1 51.45 -7.42 9.91
C MET A 1 51.38 -7.09 8.41
N HIS A 2 50.26 -7.37 7.77
CA HIS A 2 50.00 -6.95 6.38
C HIS A 2 49.08 -5.71 6.40
N PRO A 3 49.33 -4.68 5.57
CA PRO A 3 48.50 -3.49 5.53
C PRO A 3 47.17 -3.77 4.82
N LEU A 4 46.08 -3.24 5.37
CA LEU A 4 44.73 -3.25 4.80
C LEU A 4 44.66 -2.42 3.51
N PRO A 5 43.86 -2.81 2.50
CA PRO A 5 43.63 -1.98 1.32
C PRO A 5 42.72 -0.79 1.66
N ARG A 6 42.99 0.36 1.03
CA ARG A 6 42.16 1.58 1.14
C ARG A 6 40.76 1.36 0.52
N PRO A 7 39.71 1.99 1.05
CA PRO A 7 38.37 1.92 0.46
C PRO A 7 38.35 2.57 -0.92
N GLN A 8 37.80 1.84 -1.90
CA GLN A 8 37.50 2.36 -3.23
C GLN A 8 36.37 3.41 -3.12
N SER A 9 36.59 4.57 -3.74
CA SER A 9 35.61 5.65 -3.85
C SER A 9 34.35 5.18 -4.58
N CYS A 10 33.18 5.58 -4.07
CA CYS A 10 31.90 5.40 -4.75
C CYS A 10 31.98 6.01 -6.18
N PRO A 11 31.39 5.36 -7.20
CA PRO A 11 31.24 5.97 -8.51
C PRO A 11 30.36 7.22 -8.38
N GLN A 12 30.87 8.36 -8.85
CA GLN A 12 30.14 9.62 -8.88
C GLN A 12 28.91 9.49 -9.79
N ILE A 13 27.75 9.89 -9.28
CA ILE A 13 26.53 10.03 -10.05
C ILE A 13 26.80 11.10 -11.12
N PRO A 14 26.64 10.81 -12.42
CA PRO A 14 26.83 11.82 -13.46
C PRO A 14 25.81 12.95 -13.26
N PRO A 15 26.22 14.22 -13.50
CA PRO A 15 25.28 15.34 -13.42
C PRO A 15 24.12 15.13 -14.40
N PRO A 16 22.91 15.62 -14.07
CA PRO A 16 21.79 15.54 -14.99
C PRO A 16 22.16 16.23 -16.31
N PRO A 17 21.67 15.72 -17.46
CA PRO A 17 21.95 16.35 -18.74
C PRO A 17 21.45 17.80 -18.73
N PRO A 18 22.15 18.73 -19.42
CA PRO A 18 21.70 20.11 -19.51
C PRO A 18 20.30 20.16 -20.11
N ARG A 19 19.44 21.03 -19.55
CA ARG A 19 18.13 21.29 -20.13
C ARG A 19 18.34 21.76 -21.57
N LEU A 20 17.79 21.00 -22.53
CA LEU A 20 17.80 21.39 -23.93
C LEU A 20 17.14 22.77 -24.07
N PRO A 21 17.71 23.67 -24.89
CA PRO A 21 17.05 24.92 -25.24
C PRO A 21 15.70 24.61 -25.89
N ARG A 22 14.69 25.43 -25.62
CA ARG A 22 13.44 25.43 -26.40
C ARG A 22 13.75 25.92 -27.82
N GLU A 23 14.28 25.05 -28.66
CA GLU A 23 14.34 25.29 -30.10
C GLU A 23 13.08 24.73 -30.76
N ALA A 24 12.46 25.60 -31.57
CA ALA A 24 11.24 25.36 -32.30
C ALA A 24 11.47 24.26 -33.35
N LEU A 25 10.62 23.22 -33.33
CA LEU A 25 10.53 22.27 -34.42
C LEU A 25 9.82 22.91 -35.63
N PRO A 26 10.34 22.78 -36.86
CA PRO A 26 9.72 23.33 -38.06
C PRO A 26 8.56 22.42 -38.54
N GLY A 27 7.44 23.08 -38.87
CA GLY A 27 6.36 22.71 -39.79
C GLY A 27 5.98 21.24 -40.02
N GLY A 28 4.74 20.87 -39.67
CA GLY A 28 4.03 19.73 -40.26
C GLY A 28 2.93 19.13 -39.38
N GLU A 29 1.68 19.30 -39.81
CA GLU A 29 0.43 18.69 -39.34
C GLU A 29 -0.21 19.22 -38.03
N ARG A 30 -1.46 19.68 -38.19
CA ARG A 30 -2.31 20.31 -37.17
C ARG A 30 -2.56 19.34 -36.01
N LYS A 31 -1.79 19.46 -34.93
CA LYS A 31 -2.27 19.08 -33.60
C LYS A 31 -3.22 20.16 -33.12
N THR A 32 -4.46 19.78 -32.81
CA THR A 32 -5.39 20.61 -32.03
C THR A 32 -4.65 21.20 -30.83
N PRO A 33 -4.72 22.53 -30.59
CA PRO A 33 -4.02 23.11 -29.46
C PRO A 33 -4.56 22.50 -28.16
N MET A 34 -3.67 22.04 -27.28
CA MET A 34 -4.05 21.87 -25.88
C MET A 34 -4.48 23.26 -25.38
N PRO A 35 -5.66 23.40 -24.78
CA PRO A 35 -6.07 24.69 -24.24
C PRO A 35 -5.22 25.01 -23.01
N ASP A 36 -4.23 25.86 -23.22
CA ASP A 36 -3.62 26.69 -22.18
C ASP A 36 -4.63 27.78 -21.82
N SER A 37 -5.39 27.58 -20.74
CA SER A 37 -5.89 28.65 -19.89
C SER A 37 -6.55 28.08 -18.63
N ALA A 38 -5.94 28.39 -17.50
CA ALA A 38 -6.49 28.17 -16.18
C ALA A 38 -7.75 29.03 -15.98
N SER A 39 -8.92 28.44 -16.24
CA SER A 39 -10.18 28.71 -15.54
C SER A 39 -11.12 27.49 -15.57
N SER A 40 -10.57 26.27 -15.58
CA SER A 40 -11.40 25.07 -15.54
C SER A 40 -12.08 24.96 -14.18
N ARG A 41 -13.35 25.35 -14.10
CA ARG A 41 -14.24 24.96 -13.00
C ARG A 41 -14.09 23.45 -12.80
N LEU A 42 -13.59 23.03 -11.63
CA LEU A 42 -13.56 21.63 -11.26
C LEU A 42 -14.99 21.07 -11.41
N SER A 43 -15.11 19.97 -12.13
CA SER A 43 -16.36 19.25 -12.27
C SER A 43 -16.64 18.49 -10.98
N THR A 44 -17.90 18.35 -10.60
CA THR A 44 -18.27 17.40 -9.55
C THR A 44 -17.80 16.00 -9.95
N PRO A 45 -17.02 15.30 -9.09
CA PRO A 45 -16.56 13.95 -9.39
C PRO A 45 -17.73 13.01 -9.73
N PHE A 46 -17.47 11.98 -10.53
CA PHE A 46 -18.46 10.92 -10.73
C PHE A 46 -18.83 10.31 -9.38
N ARG A 47 -20.08 9.86 -9.24
CA ARG A 47 -20.49 9.15 -8.03
C ARG A 47 -19.82 7.79 -7.94
N TRP A 48 -19.54 7.34 -6.72
CA TRP A 48 -19.13 5.95 -6.50
C TRP A 48 -20.27 4.99 -6.92
N PRO A 49 -20.00 3.84 -7.57
CA PRO A 49 -18.69 3.28 -7.91
C PRO A 49 -18.12 3.74 -9.26
N ARG A 50 -18.83 4.57 -10.03
CA ARG A 50 -18.39 5.01 -11.37
C ARG A 50 -17.06 5.78 -11.32
N SER A 51 -16.81 6.55 -10.27
CA SER A 51 -15.52 7.24 -10.07
C SER A 51 -14.33 6.28 -10.04
N ARG A 52 -14.51 5.03 -9.63
CA ARG A 52 -13.45 4.02 -9.59
C ARG A 52 -12.78 3.87 -10.95
N ASP A 53 -13.55 3.92 -12.02
CA ASP A 53 -13.09 3.61 -13.37
C ASP A 53 -13.08 4.83 -14.30
N MET A 54 -13.57 5.98 -13.83
CA MET A 54 -13.71 7.18 -14.67
C MET A 54 -13.52 8.46 -13.84
N VAL A 55 -12.70 9.38 -14.35
CA VAL A 55 -12.57 10.73 -13.78
C VAL A 55 -12.60 11.79 -14.88
N TRP A 56 -12.98 13.01 -14.53
CA TRP A 56 -12.97 14.12 -15.48
C TRP A 56 -11.54 14.53 -15.83
N PHE A 57 -11.27 14.77 -17.11
CA PHE A 57 -9.99 15.29 -17.56
C PHE A 57 -9.66 16.64 -16.91
N ALA A 58 -10.68 17.47 -16.67
CA ALA A 58 -10.57 18.78 -16.05
C ALA A 58 -10.16 18.73 -14.57
N ASN A 59 -10.41 17.62 -13.86
CA ASN A 59 -10.15 17.51 -12.42
C ASN A 59 -8.72 17.08 -12.10
N VAL A 60 -7.94 16.69 -13.11
CA VAL A 60 -6.57 16.24 -12.92
C VAL A 60 -5.59 17.28 -13.44
N LEU A 61 -4.67 17.70 -12.57
CA LEU A 61 -3.71 18.76 -12.85
C LEU A 61 -2.63 18.29 -13.83
N HIS A 62 -2.12 17.07 -13.65
CA HIS A 62 -1.01 16.54 -14.46
C HIS A 62 -1.51 15.47 -15.44
N LYS A 63 -1.57 15.86 -16.72
CA LYS A 63 -2.11 15.03 -17.81
C LYS A 63 -1.10 14.10 -18.46
N TRP A 64 0.20 14.28 -18.19
CA TRP A 64 1.30 13.57 -18.87
C TRP A 64 1.30 12.04 -18.67
N LEU A 65 0.71 11.55 -17.58
CA LEU A 65 0.57 10.11 -17.29
C LEU A 65 -0.15 9.35 -18.42
N THR A 66 -1.07 10.00 -19.16
CA THR A 66 -1.74 9.35 -20.30
C THR A 66 -0.86 9.21 -21.52
N VAL A 67 0.17 10.04 -21.66
CA VAL A 67 1.14 9.97 -22.76
C VAL A 67 2.25 8.97 -22.43
N GLY A 68 2.82 9.05 -21.21
CA GLY A 68 3.95 8.21 -20.80
C GLY A 68 3.61 6.76 -20.49
N LYS A 69 2.34 6.43 -20.19
CA LYS A 69 1.89 5.07 -19.81
C LYS A 69 0.76 4.51 -20.69
N ALA A 70 0.48 5.13 -21.84
CA ALA A 70 -0.57 4.70 -22.77
C ALA A 70 -0.51 3.19 -23.10
N GLY A 71 0.69 2.66 -23.35
CA GLY A 71 0.91 1.26 -23.70
C GLY A 71 0.71 0.24 -22.57
N GLN A 72 0.51 0.68 -21.32
CA GLN A 72 0.34 -0.22 -20.18
C GLN A 72 -1.12 -0.38 -19.75
N ASN A 73 -2.07 0.23 -20.47
CA ASN A 73 -3.50 0.26 -20.11
C ASN A 73 -3.76 0.77 -18.68
N TRP A 74 -2.94 1.70 -18.17
CA TRP A 74 -3.17 2.30 -16.85
C TRP A 74 -4.32 3.29 -16.89
N VAL A 75 -4.30 4.16 -17.89
CA VAL A 75 -5.27 5.24 -18.11
C VAL A 75 -5.49 5.39 -19.60
N ARG A 76 -6.74 5.54 -20.02
CA ARG A 76 -7.08 5.95 -21.40
C ARG A 76 -7.74 7.31 -21.36
N PHE A 77 -7.35 8.16 -22.29
CA PHE A 77 -8.00 9.45 -22.50
C PHE A 77 -9.13 9.29 -23.52
N ASP A 78 -10.32 9.77 -23.16
CA ASP A 78 -11.51 9.77 -24.00
C ASP A 78 -12.17 11.15 -23.90
N LEU A 79 -11.79 12.05 -24.82
CA LEU A 79 -12.29 13.42 -24.95
C LEU A 79 -12.25 14.28 -23.67
N ASP A 80 -13.28 14.21 -22.84
CA ASP A 80 -13.44 14.99 -21.62
C ASP A 80 -13.12 14.18 -20.34
N ARG A 81 -12.71 12.91 -20.49
CA ARG A 81 -12.56 11.95 -19.38
C ARG A 81 -11.29 11.12 -19.49
N PHE A 82 -10.88 10.62 -18.33
CA PHE A 82 -9.94 9.52 -18.20
C PHE A 82 -10.67 8.26 -17.74
N THR A 83 -10.31 7.12 -18.32
CA THR A 83 -10.82 5.80 -17.91
C THR A 83 -9.70 4.89 -17.42
N PHE A 84 -9.99 4.08 -16.41
CA PHE A 84 -9.02 3.21 -15.72
C PHE A 84 -9.47 1.75 -15.87
N PRO A 85 -8.97 1.03 -16.89
CA PRO A 85 -9.41 -0.35 -17.14
C PRO A 85 -8.79 -1.37 -16.15
N GLY A 86 -8.17 -0.89 -15.06
CA GLY A 86 -7.48 -1.75 -14.09
C GLY A 86 -6.18 -2.38 -14.61
N GLY A 87 -5.69 -1.94 -15.76
CA GLY A 87 -4.50 -2.50 -16.39
C GLY A 87 -3.20 -2.12 -15.69
N GLY A 88 -2.16 -2.89 -15.98
CA GLY A 88 -0.80 -2.57 -15.59
C GLY A 88 0.21 -3.56 -16.12
N THR A 89 1.50 -3.28 -15.90
CA THR A 89 2.58 -4.13 -16.41
C THR A 89 2.44 -5.59 -15.96
N MET A 90 2.03 -5.79 -14.70
CA MET A 90 1.72 -7.11 -14.14
C MET A 90 0.23 -7.47 -14.21
N PHE A 91 -0.64 -6.51 -14.53
CA PHE A 91 -2.08 -6.68 -14.64
C PHE A 91 -2.50 -6.64 -16.11
N ARG A 92 -1.89 -7.46 -16.97
CA ARG A 92 -2.13 -7.43 -18.43
C ARG A 92 -3.59 -7.72 -18.79
N LEU A 93 -4.24 -8.59 -18.01
CA LEU A 93 -5.65 -8.96 -18.12
C LEU A 93 -6.56 -8.15 -17.16
N GLY A 94 -6.02 -7.12 -16.51
CA GLY A 94 -6.71 -6.32 -15.50
C GLY A 94 -6.45 -6.76 -14.05
N ALA A 95 -6.66 -5.83 -13.12
CA ALA A 95 -6.40 -6.02 -11.70
C ALA A 95 -7.30 -7.09 -11.05
N ASP A 96 -8.54 -7.26 -11.54
CA ASP A 96 -9.46 -8.29 -11.01
C ASP A 96 -8.93 -9.71 -11.25
N VAL A 97 -8.53 -10.01 -12.49
CA VAL A 97 -7.93 -11.30 -12.86
C VAL A 97 -6.65 -11.57 -12.07
N TYR A 98 -5.85 -10.52 -11.84
CA TYR A 98 -4.65 -10.62 -11.01
C TYR A 98 -5.00 -10.95 -9.54
N ILE A 99 -6.02 -10.31 -8.97
CA ILE A 99 -6.49 -10.61 -7.62
C ILE A 99 -7.01 -12.05 -7.54
N ASP A 100 -7.72 -12.54 -8.55
CA ASP A 100 -8.18 -13.94 -8.62
C ASP A 100 -7.00 -14.93 -8.67
N GLU A 101 -5.87 -14.58 -9.29
CA GLU A 101 -4.65 -15.41 -9.21
C GLU A 101 -4.04 -15.41 -7.79
N ILE A 102 -4.09 -14.30 -7.06
CA ILE A 102 -3.70 -14.25 -5.64
C ILE A 102 -4.64 -15.14 -4.81
N GLU A 103 -5.95 -15.10 -5.07
CA GLU A 103 -6.95 -15.92 -4.37
C GLU A 103 -6.71 -17.44 -4.51
N LYS A 104 -6.03 -17.86 -5.60
CA LYS A 104 -5.61 -19.26 -5.79
C LYS A 104 -4.43 -19.66 -4.89
N ILE A 105 -3.80 -18.71 -4.21
CA ILE A 105 -2.66 -18.92 -3.30
C ILE A 105 -3.07 -18.71 -1.83
N ILE A 106 -3.83 -17.64 -1.54
CA ILE A 106 -4.31 -17.28 -0.21
C ILE A 106 -5.79 -16.95 -0.23
N ASN A 107 -6.50 -17.21 0.88
CA ASN A 107 -7.93 -16.93 0.95
C ASN A 107 -8.20 -15.44 1.21
N LEU A 108 -8.83 -14.74 0.27
CA LEU A 108 -9.24 -13.33 0.41
C LEU A 108 -10.73 -13.16 0.75
N LYS A 109 -11.49 -14.25 0.86
CA LYS A 109 -12.97 -14.26 1.00
C LYS A 109 -13.46 -14.61 2.40
N ASP A 110 -12.62 -15.20 3.24
CA ASP A 110 -13.01 -15.66 4.58
C ASP A 110 -12.97 -14.57 5.67
N GLY A 111 -12.72 -13.31 5.30
CA GLY A 111 -12.65 -12.19 6.23
C GLY A 111 -11.38 -12.16 7.10
N SER A 112 -10.40 -13.03 6.87
CA SER A 112 -9.12 -12.99 7.59
C SER A 112 -8.27 -11.79 7.19
N VAL A 113 -8.28 -11.44 5.90
CA VAL A 113 -7.64 -10.24 5.34
C VAL A 113 -8.69 -9.14 5.20
N ARG A 114 -8.48 -8.01 5.88
CA ARG A 114 -9.36 -6.83 5.80
C ARG A 114 -8.61 -5.58 5.36
N THR A 115 -7.35 -5.46 5.75
CA THR A 115 -6.50 -4.29 5.54
C THR A 115 -5.26 -4.67 4.78
N ALA A 116 -4.93 -3.91 3.74
CA ALA A 116 -3.74 -4.11 2.96
C ALA A 116 -2.95 -2.81 2.76
N ILE A 117 -1.65 -2.94 2.53
CA ILE A 117 -0.79 -1.83 2.12
C ILE A 117 -0.15 -2.16 0.76
N ASP A 118 -0.16 -1.20 -0.16
CA ASP A 118 0.33 -1.38 -1.53
C ASP A 118 1.46 -0.39 -1.80
N THR A 119 2.68 -0.92 -1.97
CA THR A 119 3.89 -0.12 -2.15
C THR A 119 4.20 0.03 -3.64
N GLY A 120 4.36 1.26 -4.12
CA GLY A 120 4.58 1.52 -5.55
C GLY A 120 3.32 1.29 -6.40
N CYS A 121 2.17 1.74 -5.88
CA CYS A 121 0.82 1.41 -6.36
C CYS A 121 0.45 1.94 -7.76
N GLY A 122 1.24 2.85 -8.34
CA GLY A 122 0.84 3.58 -9.53
C GLY A 122 -0.46 4.36 -9.29
N VAL A 123 -1.44 4.20 -10.18
CA VAL A 123 -2.78 4.77 -10.01
C VAL A 123 -3.69 4.01 -9.02
N ALA A 124 -3.15 3.10 -8.21
CA ALA A 124 -3.85 2.31 -7.19
C ALA A 124 -4.91 1.32 -7.74
N SER A 125 -4.70 0.78 -8.94
CA SER A 125 -5.63 -0.19 -9.55
C SER A 125 -5.85 -1.45 -8.71
N TRP A 126 -4.79 -2.00 -8.09
CA TRP A 126 -4.92 -3.17 -7.22
C TRP A 126 -5.82 -2.86 -6.01
N GLY A 127 -5.56 -1.76 -5.30
CA GLY A 127 -6.39 -1.31 -4.18
C GLY A 127 -7.83 -1.00 -4.59
N ALA A 128 -8.06 -0.39 -5.76
CA ALA A 128 -9.38 -0.07 -6.26
C ALA A 128 -10.26 -1.31 -6.50
N TYR A 129 -9.66 -2.40 -7.00
CA TYR A 129 -10.38 -3.62 -7.34
C TYR A 129 -10.54 -4.55 -6.12
N LEU A 130 -9.61 -4.51 -5.16
CA LEU A 130 -9.72 -5.21 -3.87
C LEU A 130 -10.91 -4.77 -3.01
N LEU A 131 -11.44 -3.57 -3.23
CA LEU A 131 -12.65 -3.10 -2.55
C LEU A 131 -13.84 -4.04 -2.79
N SER A 132 -13.93 -4.68 -3.95
CA SER A 132 -14.98 -5.67 -4.24
C SER A 132 -14.86 -6.95 -3.41
N ARG A 133 -13.70 -7.17 -2.76
CA ARG A 133 -13.40 -8.31 -1.88
C ARG A 133 -13.44 -7.88 -0.41
N ASN A 134 -14.01 -6.70 -0.13
CA ASN A 134 -14.05 -6.08 1.20
C ASN A 134 -12.67 -5.89 1.84
N ILE A 135 -11.62 -5.72 1.03
CA ILE A 135 -10.27 -5.43 1.49
C ILE A 135 -9.99 -3.94 1.26
N LEU A 136 -9.74 -3.21 2.34
CA LEU A 136 -9.37 -1.79 2.29
C LEU A 136 -7.85 -1.71 2.15
N THR A 137 -7.42 -1.22 1.01
CA THR A 137 -6.00 -1.05 0.70
C THR A 137 -5.61 0.41 0.83
N MET A 138 -4.52 0.67 1.54
CA MET A 138 -3.85 1.95 1.49
C MET A 138 -2.71 1.88 0.48
N SER A 139 -2.88 2.58 -0.63
CA SER A 139 -1.91 2.63 -1.72
C SER A 139 -0.96 3.82 -1.54
N PHE A 140 0.35 3.59 -1.56
CA PHE A 140 1.29 4.70 -1.50
C PHE A 140 2.34 4.64 -2.61
N ALA A 141 2.66 5.82 -3.12
CA ALA A 141 3.63 6.03 -4.16
C ALA A 141 4.46 7.28 -3.85
N PRO A 142 5.74 7.31 -4.25
CA PRO A 142 6.56 8.49 -4.10
C PRO A 142 6.01 9.64 -4.95
N LYS A 143 6.38 10.87 -4.60
CA LYS A 143 6.30 11.97 -5.55
C LYS A 143 7.42 11.76 -6.59
N ASP A 144 7.09 11.05 -7.66
CA ASP A 144 8.01 10.80 -8.77
C ASP A 144 7.80 11.80 -9.92
N SER A 145 8.53 11.61 -11.01
CA SER A 145 8.39 12.43 -12.24
C SER A 145 7.00 12.39 -12.88
N HIS A 146 6.08 11.54 -12.37
CA HIS A 146 4.71 11.49 -12.82
C HIS A 146 3.76 12.34 -11.95
N GLU A 147 4.24 12.93 -10.85
CA GLU A 147 3.68 13.98 -9.96
C GLU A 147 2.17 13.93 -9.59
N ALA A 148 1.40 12.91 -10.00
CA ALA A 148 -0.06 12.85 -9.85
C ALA A 148 -0.66 11.44 -9.73
N GLN A 149 0.14 10.40 -9.49
CA GLN A 149 -0.38 9.03 -9.33
C GLN A 149 -1.40 8.94 -8.18
N ILE A 150 -1.11 9.61 -7.07
CA ILE A 150 -1.99 9.72 -5.90
C ILE A 150 -3.21 10.61 -6.19
N GLN A 151 -3.06 11.68 -6.97
CA GLN A 151 -4.19 12.51 -7.39
C GLN A 151 -5.22 11.68 -8.19
N PHE A 152 -4.76 10.85 -9.14
CA PHE A 152 -5.64 9.95 -9.87
C PHE A 152 -6.37 8.98 -8.94
N ALA A 153 -5.66 8.35 -8.00
CA ALA A 153 -6.28 7.43 -7.05
C ALA A 153 -7.35 8.12 -6.19
N LEU A 154 -7.05 9.30 -5.64
CA LEU A 154 -7.97 10.06 -4.80
C LEU A 154 -9.18 10.58 -5.60
N GLU A 155 -8.98 11.10 -6.82
CA GLU A 155 -10.09 11.54 -7.69
C GLU A 155 -11.02 10.38 -8.06
N ARG A 156 -10.49 9.15 -8.14
CA ARG A 156 -11.28 7.93 -8.34
C ARG A 156 -12.02 7.47 -7.10
N GLY A 157 -11.68 7.99 -5.92
CA GLY A 157 -12.23 7.56 -4.65
C GLY A 157 -11.52 6.35 -4.02
N VAL A 158 -10.25 6.15 -4.36
CA VAL A 158 -9.42 5.02 -3.92
C VAL A 158 -8.45 5.52 -2.83
N PRO A 159 -8.32 4.84 -1.68
CA PRO A 159 -7.42 5.27 -0.62
C PRO A 159 -5.97 5.28 -1.09
N ALA A 160 -5.36 6.46 -1.06
CA ALA A 160 -3.98 6.61 -1.46
C ALA A 160 -3.30 7.76 -0.74
N MET A 161 -1.98 7.66 -0.58
CA MET A 161 -1.16 8.70 0.03
C MET A 161 0.20 8.83 -0.63
N ILE A 162 0.77 10.04 -0.60
CA ILE A 162 2.17 10.23 -0.99
C ILE A 162 3.05 9.64 0.10
N GLY A 163 3.99 8.78 -0.30
CA GLY A 163 4.91 8.15 0.64
C GLY A 163 6.08 7.50 -0.09
N ILE A 164 7.25 7.52 0.55
CA ILE A 164 8.43 6.78 0.10
C ILE A 164 8.93 5.93 1.26
N MET A 165 9.32 4.70 0.95
CA MET A 165 10.06 3.87 1.89
C MET A 165 11.55 4.18 1.71
N ALA A 166 12.08 5.06 2.56
CA ALA A 166 13.46 5.57 2.45
C ALA A 166 14.25 5.26 3.73
N THR A 167 14.36 6.22 4.66
CA THR A 167 15.04 6.02 5.95
C THR A 167 14.07 6.03 7.14
N LYS A 168 12.90 6.64 6.99
CA LYS A 168 11.87 6.74 8.04
C LYS A 168 10.86 5.58 7.98
N ARG A 169 10.33 5.21 9.13
CA ARG A 169 9.20 4.26 9.25
C ARG A 169 7.99 4.76 8.46
N LEU A 170 7.21 3.85 7.91
CA LEU A 170 5.89 4.15 7.38
C LEU A 170 4.99 4.66 8.50
N PRO A 171 4.06 5.60 8.21
CA PRO A 171 3.23 6.30 9.20
C PRO A 171 2.08 5.42 9.71
N TYR A 172 2.40 4.21 10.16
CA TYR A 172 1.47 3.24 10.70
C TYR A 172 2.06 2.61 11.97
N PRO A 173 1.24 2.40 13.01
CA PRO A 173 1.60 1.59 14.15
C PRO A 173 2.01 0.17 13.74
N SER A 174 2.69 -0.54 14.64
CA SER A 174 3.00 -1.94 14.40
C SER A 174 1.73 -2.77 14.26
N ARG A 175 1.78 -3.83 13.44
CA ARG A 175 0.66 -4.79 13.27
C ARG A 175 -0.65 -4.11 12.80
N SER A 176 -0.53 -3.21 11.83
CA SER A 176 -1.64 -2.43 11.23
C SER A 176 -2.29 -3.08 10.01
N PHE A 177 -1.60 -3.96 9.29
CA PHE A 177 -2.08 -4.55 8.04
C PHE A 177 -2.09 -6.07 8.08
N ASP A 178 -3.07 -6.68 7.41
CA ASP A 178 -3.15 -8.14 7.24
C ASP A 178 -2.34 -8.61 6.02
N MET A 179 -2.12 -7.71 5.06
CA MET A 179 -1.45 -8.00 3.80
C MET A 179 -0.61 -6.80 3.32
N ALA A 180 0.54 -7.07 2.73
CA ALA A 180 1.37 -6.10 2.06
C ALA A 180 1.66 -6.57 0.63
N HIS A 181 1.67 -5.64 -0.32
CA HIS A 181 1.82 -5.95 -1.73
C HIS A 181 2.81 -4.99 -2.40
N CYS A 182 3.59 -5.53 -3.33
CA CYS A 182 4.39 -4.79 -4.27
C CYS A 182 4.34 -5.48 -5.64
N SER A 183 3.98 -4.72 -6.67
CA SER A 183 4.07 -5.17 -8.06
C SER A 183 5.03 -4.25 -8.81
N ARG A 184 6.25 -4.74 -9.11
CA ARG A 184 7.33 -3.95 -9.76
C ARG A 184 7.58 -2.59 -9.11
N CYS A 185 7.53 -2.52 -7.78
CA CYS A 185 7.63 -1.26 -7.04
C CYS A 185 9.04 -0.64 -7.01
N LEU A 186 10.06 -1.33 -7.57
CA LEU A 186 11.46 -0.90 -7.60
C LEU A 186 12.09 -0.66 -6.21
N ILE A 187 11.46 -1.15 -5.15
CA ILE A 187 12.03 -1.14 -3.80
C ILE A 187 13.10 -2.23 -3.75
N PRO A 188 14.36 -1.91 -3.38
CA PRO A 188 15.41 -2.90 -3.33
C PRO A 188 15.33 -3.68 -2.01
N TRP A 189 14.36 -4.59 -1.94
CA TRP A 189 13.92 -5.31 -0.72
C TRP A 189 15.03 -6.00 0.07
N ALA A 190 16.10 -6.43 -0.59
CA ALA A 190 17.23 -7.11 0.03
C ALA A 190 18.43 -6.20 0.36
N GLN A 191 18.41 -4.94 -0.09
CA GLN A 191 19.49 -3.98 0.20
C GLN A 191 19.37 -3.42 1.62
N TYR A 192 20.42 -2.74 2.06
CA TYR A 192 20.51 -2.10 3.38
C TYR A 192 20.13 -3.07 4.51
N GLU A 193 20.68 -4.29 4.47
CA GLU A 193 20.42 -5.33 5.47
C GLU A 193 18.94 -5.72 5.60
N GLY A 194 18.16 -5.56 4.52
CA GLY A 194 16.75 -5.91 4.49
C GLY A 194 15.82 -4.88 5.14
N LEU A 195 16.29 -3.64 5.36
CA LEU A 195 15.58 -2.57 6.06
C LEU A 195 14.12 -2.40 5.62
N TYR A 196 13.85 -2.49 4.33
CA TYR A 196 12.51 -2.34 3.76
C TYR A 196 11.57 -3.50 4.12
N LEU A 197 12.07 -4.73 4.10
CA LEU A 197 11.29 -5.89 4.56
C LEU A 197 11.11 -5.89 6.07
N ILE A 198 12.08 -5.38 6.83
CA ILE A 198 11.95 -5.17 8.29
C ILE A 198 10.81 -4.20 8.60
N GLU A 199 10.69 -3.10 7.83
CA GLU A 199 9.60 -2.15 8.02
C GLU A 199 8.24 -2.73 7.63
N VAL A 200 8.17 -3.52 6.55
CA VAL A 200 6.95 -4.27 6.21
C VAL A 200 6.62 -5.27 7.31
N ASP A 201 7.61 -5.96 7.89
CA ASP A 201 7.40 -6.84 9.04
C ASP A 201 6.77 -6.09 10.20
N ARG A 202 7.30 -4.93 10.59
CA ARG A 202 6.78 -4.15 11.72
C ARG A 202 5.29 -3.87 11.57
N ILE A 203 4.84 -3.44 10.40
CA ILE A 203 3.44 -3.05 10.15
C ILE A 203 2.54 -4.24 9.82
N LEU A 204 3.08 -5.39 9.41
CA LEU A 204 2.30 -6.60 9.19
C LEU A 204 1.91 -7.27 10.51
N ARG A 205 0.64 -7.68 10.59
CA ARG A 205 0.12 -8.51 11.69
C ARG A 205 0.78 -9.90 11.67
N PRO A 206 0.93 -10.55 12.84
CA PRO A 206 1.40 -11.92 12.88
C PRO A 206 0.50 -12.84 12.05
N GLY A 207 1.09 -13.68 11.21
CA GLY A 207 0.37 -14.49 10.23
C GLY A 207 -0.03 -13.75 8.94
N GLY A 208 0.25 -12.46 8.82
CA GLY A 208 -0.04 -11.65 7.63
C GLY A 208 0.82 -12.04 6.42
N TYR A 209 0.38 -11.60 5.25
CA TYR A 209 0.98 -11.98 3.97
C TYR A 209 1.76 -10.84 3.33
N TRP A 210 2.87 -11.16 2.69
CA TRP A 210 3.55 -10.27 1.77
C TRP A 210 3.55 -10.86 0.37
N ILE A 211 3.17 -10.05 -0.61
CA ILE A 211 3.05 -10.42 -2.02
C ILE A 211 4.05 -9.58 -2.81
N LEU A 212 4.96 -10.26 -3.52
CA LEU A 212 5.86 -9.63 -4.48
C LEU A 212 5.53 -10.14 -5.87
N SER A 213 5.42 -9.21 -6.84
CA SER A 213 5.11 -9.53 -8.22
C SER A 213 5.96 -8.77 -9.24
N GLY A 214 6.30 -9.48 -10.33
CA GLY A 214 7.25 -9.02 -11.34
C GLY A 214 8.70 -9.30 -10.94
N PRO A 215 9.71 -8.63 -11.54
CA PRO A 215 11.11 -8.94 -11.29
C PRO A 215 11.43 -8.85 -9.78
N PRO A 216 12.19 -9.81 -9.23
CA PRO A 216 12.82 -10.92 -9.93
C PRO A 216 11.96 -12.20 -10.04
N ILE A 217 10.72 -12.21 -9.54
CA ILE A 217 9.86 -13.40 -9.52
C ILE A 217 9.53 -13.85 -10.94
N ASN A 218 9.73 -15.15 -11.23
CA ASN A 218 9.52 -15.76 -12.55
C ASN A 218 10.50 -15.26 -13.63
N TRP A 219 11.73 -14.92 -13.22
CA TRP A 219 12.79 -14.48 -14.12
C TRP A 219 13.14 -15.50 -15.20
N GLU A 220 12.99 -16.81 -14.92
CA GLU A 220 13.28 -17.88 -15.87
C GLU A 220 12.47 -17.72 -17.17
N ALA A 221 11.21 -17.28 -17.05
CA ALA A 221 10.29 -17.06 -18.16
C ALA A 221 10.44 -15.67 -18.80
N HIS A 222 10.93 -14.67 -18.07
CA HIS A 222 10.79 -13.26 -18.46
C HIS A 222 12.07 -12.43 -18.58
N TRP A 223 13.24 -12.96 -18.21
CA TRP A 223 14.50 -12.21 -18.16
C TRP A 223 14.80 -11.38 -19.43
N ARG A 224 14.55 -11.93 -20.63
CA ARG A 224 14.74 -11.24 -21.92
C ARG A 224 13.90 -9.96 -22.03
N GLY A 225 12.65 -9.99 -21.57
CA GLY A 225 11.73 -8.86 -21.65
C GLY A 225 11.98 -7.78 -20.61
N TRP A 226 12.86 -8.01 -19.64
CA TRP A 226 13.22 -7.05 -18.59
C TRP A 226 14.56 -6.36 -18.83
N ASN A 227 15.26 -6.70 -19.91
CA ASN A 227 16.59 -6.18 -20.24
C ASN A 227 17.59 -6.35 -19.07
N ARG A 228 17.55 -7.53 -18.44
CA ARG A 228 18.34 -7.92 -17.27
C ARG A 228 18.91 -9.32 -17.46
N THR A 229 20.03 -9.63 -16.83
CA THR A 229 20.67 -10.95 -16.95
C THR A 229 20.00 -11.97 -16.06
N LYS A 230 20.14 -13.26 -16.40
CA LYS A 230 19.62 -14.35 -15.56
C LYS A 230 20.29 -14.34 -14.19
N GLU A 231 21.59 -14.08 -14.17
CA GLU A 231 22.42 -14.05 -12.98
C GLU A 231 22.00 -12.93 -12.04
N ASP A 232 21.71 -11.73 -12.57
CA ASP A 232 21.25 -10.61 -11.74
C ASP A 232 19.89 -10.90 -11.10
N LEU A 233 18.94 -11.46 -11.86
CA LEU A 233 17.57 -11.69 -11.38
C LEU A 233 17.55 -12.83 -10.37
N ARG A 234 18.30 -13.89 -10.65
CA ARG A 234 18.48 -15.01 -9.73
C ARG A 234 19.11 -14.55 -8.43
N SER A 235 20.17 -13.73 -8.49
CA SER A 235 20.85 -13.19 -7.32
C SER A 235 19.93 -12.30 -6.49
N GLU A 236 19.15 -11.43 -7.14
CA GLU A 236 18.16 -10.58 -6.47
C GLU A 236 17.08 -11.42 -5.76
N GLN A 237 16.50 -12.42 -6.45
CA GLN A 237 15.49 -13.28 -5.83
C GLN A 237 16.05 -14.04 -4.64
N LEU A 238 17.24 -14.64 -4.77
CA LEU A 238 17.90 -15.36 -3.67
C LEU A 238 18.17 -14.45 -2.48
N SER A 239 18.56 -13.20 -2.72
CA SER A 239 18.81 -12.22 -1.67
C SER A 239 17.52 -11.82 -0.94
N ILE A 240 16.41 -11.64 -1.67
CA ILE A 240 15.08 -11.37 -1.08
C ILE A 240 14.62 -12.55 -0.23
N GLU A 241 14.76 -13.78 -0.75
CA GLU A 241 14.39 -14.99 -0.02
C GLU A 241 15.25 -15.20 1.23
N ALA A 242 16.54 -14.83 1.17
CA ALA A 242 17.42 -14.88 2.33
C ALA A 242 16.96 -13.91 3.44
N VAL A 243 16.61 -12.67 3.09
CA VAL A 243 16.06 -11.69 4.05
C VAL A 243 14.73 -12.17 4.62
N ALA A 244 13.79 -12.62 3.79
CA ALA A 244 12.52 -13.16 4.27
C ALA A 244 12.72 -14.32 5.26
N LYS A 245 13.64 -15.25 4.96
CA LYS A 245 14.01 -16.34 5.86
C LYS A 245 14.63 -15.84 7.17
N SER A 246 15.43 -14.78 7.11
CA SER A 246 16.07 -14.16 8.27
C SER A 246 15.06 -13.48 9.21
N LEU A 247 13.93 -13.01 8.66
CA LEU A 247 12.75 -12.53 9.40
C LEU A 247 11.82 -13.66 9.85
N CYS A 248 12.22 -14.92 9.66
CA CYS A 248 11.43 -16.12 9.97
C CYS A 248 10.12 -16.24 9.16
N TRP A 249 10.05 -15.58 7.99
CA TRP A 249 8.92 -15.72 7.08
C TRP A 249 9.01 -17.03 6.29
N LYS A 250 7.84 -17.59 6.00
CA LYS A 250 7.71 -18.78 5.17
C LYS A 250 7.19 -18.40 3.78
N LYS A 251 7.86 -18.86 2.72
CA LYS A 251 7.31 -18.78 1.36
C LYS A 251 6.11 -19.72 1.26
N VAL A 252 4.93 -19.16 1.01
CA VAL A 252 3.67 -19.91 0.88
C VAL A 252 3.63 -20.59 -0.48
N LYS A 253 3.80 -19.81 -1.55
CA LYS A 253 3.81 -20.30 -2.94
C LYS A 253 4.38 -19.25 -3.87
N GLN A 254 4.97 -19.71 -4.97
CA GLN A 254 5.23 -18.89 -6.15
C GLN A 254 4.44 -19.51 -7.32
N ARG A 255 3.70 -18.69 -8.04
CA ARG A 255 2.89 -19.10 -9.20
C ARG A 255 2.94 -17.99 -10.25
N GLY A 256 3.47 -18.31 -11.43
CA GLY A 256 3.76 -17.30 -12.45
C GLY A 256 4.52 -16.14 -11.84
N ASP A 257 4.08 -14.92 -12.14
CA ASP A 257 4.74 -13.69 -11.69
C ASP A 257 4.40 -13.28 -10.25
N ILE A 258 3.81 -14.16 -9.43
CA ILE A 258 3.40 -13.86 -8.06
C ILE A 258 4.12 -14.79 -7.10
N ALA A 259 4.75 -14.22 -6.07
CA ALA A 259 5.26 -14.97 -4.93
C ALA A 259 4.66 -14.40 -3.63
N VAL A 260 4.25 -15.31 -2.74
CA VAL A 260 3.61 -14.98 -1.48
C VAL A 260 4.43 -15.56 -0.32
N TRP A 261 4.72 -14.72 0.67
CA TRP A 261 5.30 -15.10 1.94
C TRP A 261 4.33 -14.82 3.08
N GLN A 262 4.50 -15.54 4.18
CA GLN A 262 3.73 -15.36 5.39
C GLN A 262 4.65 -15.06 6.56
N LYS A 263 4.37 -13.95 7.25
CA LYS A 263 4.98 -13.57 8.52
C LYS A 263 4.60 -14.60 9.60
N PRO A 264 5.50 -15.02 10.50
CA PRO A 264 5.15 -15.97 11.54
C PRO A 264 4.08 -15.42 12.49
N THR A 265 3.28 -16.30 13.08
CA THR A 265 2.25 -15.95 14.06
C THR A 265 2.83 -15.55 15.42
N ASN A 266 4.06 -15.96 15.72
CA ASN A 266 4.84 -15.61 16.90
C ASN A 266 6.34 -15.87 16.67
N HIS A 267 7.21 -15.53 17.62
CA HIS A 267 8.66 -15.70 17.48
C HIS A 267 9.24 -16.95 18.17
N ILE A 268 8.44 -17.89 18.69
CA ILE A 268 8.96 -19.06 19.42
C ILE A 268 9.91 -19.89 18.54
N HIS A 269 9.55 -20.11 17.27
CA HIS A 269 10.36 -20.90 16.33
C HIS A 269 11.43 -20.08 15.60
N CYS A 270 11.57 -18.79 15.93
CA CYS A 270 12.52 -17.91 15.27
C CYS A 270 13.90 -18.03 15.94
N THR A 271 14.63 -19.10 15.61
CA THR A 271 15.88 -19.51 16.26
C THR A 271 17.12 -18.79 15.71
N ASN A 272 17.13 -18.40 14.44
CA ASN A 272 18.23 -17.67 13.81
C ASN A 272 17.95 -16.16 13.75
N LYS A 273 18.28 -15.47 14.84
CA LYS A 273 17.98 -14.03 15.04
C LYS A 273 19.00 -13.12 14.34
N LYS A 274 18.99 -13.12 13.01
CA LYS A 274 19.71 -12.14 12.19
C LYS A 274 18.70 -11.49 11.24
N PRO A 275 18.32 -10.22 11.43
CA PRO A 275 18.85 -9.25 12.41
C PRO A 275 18.44 -9.54 13.86
N PRO A 276 19.13 -8.97 14.87
CA PRO A 276 18.72 -9.06 16.27
C PRO A 276 17.37 -8.36 16.50
N PHE A 277 16.72 -8.63 17.63
CA PHE A 277 15.55 -7.85 18.01
C PHE A 277 15.94 -6.42 18.37
N CYS A 278 15.06 -5.47 18.02
CA CYS A 278 15.19 -4.09 18.46
C CYS A 278 15.13 -3.99 19.98
N SER A 279 15.71 -2.91 20.53
CA SER A 279 15.63 -2.61 21.95
C SER A 279 14.16 -2.54 22.40
N ARG A 280 13.86 -3.13 23.56
CA ARG A 280 12.51 -3.05 24.15
C ARG A 280 12.09 -1.63 24.54
N ALA A 281 13.05 -0.71 24.66
CA ALA A 281 12.77 0.71 24.89
C ALA A 281 12.22 1.42 23.64
N GLN A 282 12.40 0.84 22.46
CA GLN A 282 11.89 1.37 21.21
C GLN A 282 10.40 1.02 21.09
N ASP A 283 9.55 2.05 21.06
CA ASP A 283 8.12 1.85 20.84
C ASP A 283 7.87 1.38 19.39
N PRO A 284 7.28 0.20 19.18
CA PRO A 284 6.99 -0.32 17.84
C PRO A 284 5.85 0.43 17.13
N ASP A 285 5.00 1.14 17.86
CA ASP A 285 3.87 1.90 17.34
C ASP A 285 4.23 3.34 16.96
N ARG A 286 5.37 3.86 17.47
CA ARG A 286 5.93 5.15 17.01
C ARG A 286 6.40 5.06 15.56
N ALA A 287 5.77 5.85 14.71
CA ALA A 287 6.03 5.86 13.28
C ALA A 287 6.54 7.21 12.77
N TRP A 288 5.88 8.31 13.10
CA TRP A 288 6.21 9.65 12.62
C TRP A 288 7.63 10.05 13.02
N TYR A 289 8.37 10.57 12.05
CA TYR A 289 9.76 11.05 12.18
C TYR A 289 10.75 10.04 12.78
N THR A 290 10.37 8.77 12.88
CA THR A 290 11.20 7.70 13.46
C THR A 290 12.02 7.05 12.37
N GLU A 291 13.34 6.96 12.55
CA GLU A 291 14.21 6.25 11.62
C GLU A 291 13.95 4.73 11.68
N MET A 292 14.14 4.08 10.55
CA MET A 292 14.21 2.63 10.48
C MET A 292 15.55 2.16 11.00
N GLU A 293 15.55 0.99 11.63
CA GLU A 293 16.74 0.35 12.18
C GLU A 293 16.81 -1.08 11.64
N ALA A 294 18.02 -1.59 11.39
CA ALA A 294 18.26 -2.96 10.93
C ALA A 294 18.10 -3.98 12.08
N CYS A 295 16.93 -3.97 12.72
CA CYS A 295 16.56 -4.85 13.83
C CYS A 295 15.11 -5.33 13.66
N LEU A 296 14.82 -6.54 14.11
CA LEU A 296 13.47 -7.10 14.04
C LEU A 296 12.61 -6.55 15.20
N THR A 297 11.41 -6.05 14.91
CA THR A 297 10.50 -5.59 15.95
C THR A 297 9.98 -6.80 16.76
N PRO A 298 10.15 -6.84 18.10
CA PRO A 298 9.67 -7.97 18.89
C PRO A 298 8.15 -8.05 18.89
N LEU A 299 7.61 -9.23 18.58
CA LEU A 299 6.20 -9.53 18.78
C LEU A 299 5.89 -9.76 20.27
N PRO A 300 4.66 -9.50 20.73
CA PRO A 300 4.25 -9.84 22.09
C PRO A 300 4.52 -11.31 22.41
N GLN A 301 4.92 -11.59 23.65
CA GLN A 301 5.22 -12.94 24.09
C GLN A 301 3.97 -13.82 24.09
N VAL A 302 4.15 -15.10 23.80
CA VAL A 302 3.11 -16.13 23.80
C VAL A 302 3.59 -17.32 24.63
N LYS A 303 2.66 -18.10 25.17
CA LYS A 303 2.99 -19.25 26.04
C LYS A 303 3.30 -20.51 25.25
N ASN A 304 2.68 -20.67 24.08
CA ASN A 304 2.83 -21.84 23.23
C ASN A 304 2.93 -21.45 21.75
N THR A 305 3.35 -22.43 20.94
CA THR A 305 3.64 -22.27 19.51
C THR A 305 2.40 -22.00 18.66
N ASN A 306 1.22 -22.40 19.13
CA ASN A 306 -0.05 -22.27 18.41
C ASN A 306 -0.73 -20.91 18.64
N GLU A 307 -0.27 -20.14 19.63
CA GLU A 307 -0.79 -18.81 19.94
C GLU A 307 -0.34 -17.76 18.91
N THR A 308 -1.24 -16.83 18.62
CA THR A 308 -0.92 -15.65 17.79
C THR A 308 -0.48 -14.51 18.69
N ALA A 309 0.68 -13.91 18.40
CA ALA A 309 1.26 -12.87 19.23
C ALA A 309 0.37 -11.62 19.29
N GLY A 310 -0.01 -11.25 20.52
CA GLY A 310 -0.95 -10.16 20.75
C GLY A 310 -2.40 -10.48 20.44
N GLY A 311 -2.75 -11.77 20.35
CA GLY A 311 -4.12 -12.26 20.25
C GLY A 311 -4.66 -12.40 18.83
N LYS A 312 -5.60 -13.33 18.65
CA LYS A 312 -6.28 -13.56 17.38
C LYS A 312 -7.37 -12.51 17.16
N LEU A 313 -7.39 -11.88 15.99
CA LEU A 313 -8.46 -10.95 15.61
C LEU A 313 -9.70 -11.72 15.16
N ALA A 314 -10.88 -11.12 15.41
CA ALA A 314 -12.10 -11.54 14.75
C ALA A 314 -11.98 -11.39 13.23
N LYS A 315 -12.72 -12.22 12.48
CA LYS A 315 -12.81 -12.10 11.02
C LYS A 315 -13.74 -10.96 10.66
N TRP A 316 -13.64 -10.47 9.43
CA TRP A 316 -14.61 -9.52 8.88
C TRP A 316 -15.91 -10.27 8.54
N PRO A 317 -17.10 -9.71 8.85
CA PRO A 317 -17.37 -8.34 9.35
C PRO A 317 -17.34 -8.16 10.87
N GLU A 318 -17.27 -9.22 11.68
CA GLU A 318 -17.36 -9.14 13.15
C GLU A 318 -16.26 -8.25 13.75
N ARG A 319 -15.08 -8.22 13.12
CA ARG A 319 -13.93 -7.38 13.51
C ARG A 319 -14.27 -5.90 13.65
N LEU A 320 -15.25 -5.39 12.91
CA LEU A 320 -15.57 -3.96 12.90
C LEU A 320 -15.85 -3.39 14.30
N THR A 321 -16.55 -4.16 15.14
CA THR A 321 -17.00 -3.71 16.47
C THR A 321 -16.54 -4.62 17.60
N ALA A 322 -15.80 -5.69 17.28
CA ALA A 322 -15.18 -6.53 18.29
C ALA A 322 -14.07 -5.74 19.02
N VAL A 323 -14.07 -5.82 20.36
CA VAL A 323 -13.00 -5.24 21.17
C VAL A 323 -11.66 -5.85 20.75
N PRO A 324 -10.67 -5.06 20.28
CA PRO A 324 -9.40 -5.60 19.82
C PRO A 324 -8.62 -6.25 20.96
N PRO A 325 -7.85 -7.33 20.70
CA PRO A 325 -6.99 -7.97 21.69
C PRO A 325 -6.04 -7.02 22.44
N ARG A 326 -5.54 -5.98 21.74
CA ARG A 326 -4.66 -4.94 22.31
C ARG A 326 -5.35 -4.07 23.38
N VAL A 327 -6.67 -3.90 23.27
CA VAL A 327 -7.49 -3.21 24.27
C VAL A 327 -7.79 -4.18 25.42
N SER A 328 -8.25 -5.39 25.13
CA SER A 328 -8.59 -6.37 26.17
C SER A 328 -7.38 -6.86 26.98
N SER A 329 -6.16 -6.75 26.46
CA SER A 329 -4.94 -7.11 27.20
C SER A 329 -4.54 -6.06 28.25
N GLY A 330 -5.19 -4.90 28.29
CA GLY A 330 -4.82 -3.81 29.20
C GLY A 330 -3.48 -3.15 28.86
N SER A 331 -2.97 -3.34 27.63
CA SER A 331 -1.67 -2.77 27.21
C SER A 331 -1.75 -1.29 26.83
N LEU A 332 -2.95 -0.72 26.74
CA LEU A 332 -3.17 0.67 26.38
C LEU A 332 -3.65 1.42 27.62
N GLU A 333 -2.86 2.40 28.05
CA GLU A 333 -3.21 3.25 29.18
C GLU A 333 -4.48 4.06 28.86
N GLY A 334 -5.47 4.01 29.77
CA GLY A 334 -6.72 4.75 29.63
C GLY A 334 -7.74 4.21 28.61
N ILE A 335 -7.42 3.14 27.86
CA ILE A 335 -8.34 2.55 26.87
C ILE A 335 -8.78 1.16 27.34
N THR A 336 -10.00 1.07 27.87
CA THR A 336 -10.62 -0.20 28.29
C THR A 336 -11.62 -0.72 27.25
N PRO A 337 -12.05 -1.99 27.34
CA PRO A 337 -13.14 -2.53 26.52
C PRO A 337 -14.43 -1.69 26.58
N GLU A 338 -14.74 -1.11 27.74
CA GLU A 338 -15.91 -0.26 27.97
C GLU A 338 -15.76 1.05 27.19
N VAL A 339 -14.62 1.73 27.32
CA VAL A 339 -14.32 2.97 26.58
C VAL A 339 -14.44 2.76 25.07
N PHE A 340 -13.94 1.63 24.55
CA PHE A 340 -14.05 1.29 23.12
C PHE A 340 -15.51 1.10 22.67
N LYS A 341 -16.33 0.41 23.48
CA LYS A 341 -17.76 0.21 23.18
C LYS A 341 -18.53 1.53 23.24
N GLU A 342 -18.25 2.36 24.24
CA GLU A 342 -18.84 3.69 24.39
C GLU A 342 -18.51 4.60 23.21
N ASP A 343 -17.27 4.61 22.72
CA ASP A 343 -16.89 5.39 21.52
C ASP A 343 -17.65 4.90 20.28
N THR A 344 -17.73 3.57 20.09
CA THR A 344 -18.48 2.95 18.99
C THR A 344 -19.95 3.37 19.01
N ASP A 345 -20.62 3.29 20.16
CA ASP A 345 -22.04 3.62 20.28
C ASP A 345 -22.30 5.12 20.21
N LYS A 346 -21.39 5.94 20.76
CA LYS A 346 -21.40 7.40 20.62
C LYS A 346 -21.38 7.82 19.15
N TRP A 347 -20.49 7.25 18.34
CA TRP A 347 -20.38 7.61 16.93
C TRP A 347 -21.56 7.13 16.09
N LYS A 348 -22.11 5.94 16.38
CA LYS A 348 -23.37 5.50 15.76
C LYS A 348 -24.50 6.51 16.02
N LYS A 349 -24.68 6.95 17.26
CA LYS A 349 -25.72 7.94 17.62
C LYS A 349 -25.48 9.30 16.95
N LYS A 350 -24.24 9.79 16.97
CA LYS A 350 -23.87 11.08 16.34
C LYS A 350 -24.10 11.07 14.84
N LEU A 351 -23.66 10.02 14.14
CA LEU A 351 -23.83 9.93 12.69
C LEU A 351 -25.31 9.89 12.30
N LEU A 352 -26.15 9.14 13.03
CA LEU A 352 -27.60 9.14 12.83
C LEU A 352 -28.20 10.54 13.01
N HIS A 353 -27.74 11.30 14.01
CA HIS A 353 -28.18 12.68 14.21
C HIS A 353 -27.74 13.59 13.05
N TYR A 354 -26.47 13.55 12.63
CA TYR A 354 -25.96 14.38 11.53
C TYR A 354 -26.69 14.10 10.21
N LYS A 355 -26.97 12.82 9.92
CA LYS A 355 -27.75 12.42 8.75
C LYS A 355 -29.20 12.91 8.77
N ARG A 356 -29.79 13.17 9.95
CA ARG A 356 -31.12 13.80 10.04
C ARG A 356 -31.08 15.29 9.77
N LEU A 357 -29.97 15.96 10.11
CA LEU A 357 -29.81 17.41 9.92
C LEU A 357 -29.42 17.78 8.48
N SER A 358 -28.70 16.91 7.77
CA SER A 358 -28.27 17.14 6.39
C SER A 358 -28.64 15.96 5.50
N SER A 359 -29.59 16.18 4.59
CA SER A 359 -29.99 15.20 3.58
C SER A 359 -28.85 14.85 2.63
N GLU A 360 -27.86 15.73 2.45
CA GLU A 360 -26.71 15.48 1.59
C GLU A 360 -25.80 14.37 2.13
N LEU A 361 -25.75 14.19 3.46
CA LEU A 361 -25.01 13.08 4.08
C LEU A 361 -25.69 11.73 3.87
N ASN A 362 -26.96 11.71 3.47
CA ASN A 362 -27.68 10.50 3.08
C ASN A 362 -27.58 10.21 1.58
N ASP A 363 -26.95 11.09 0.79
CA ASP A 363 -26.89 10.96 -0.66
C ASP A 363 -25.75 10.00 -1.07
N PRO A 364 -26.03 8.74 -1.45
CA PRO A 364 -25.00 7.73 -1.60
C PRO A 364 -24.06 8.06 -2.77
N GLY A 365 -22.76 7.93 -2.50
CA GLY A 365 -21.70 8.14 -3.50
C GLY A 365 -21.44 9.60 -3.84
N ARG A 366 -22.14 10.57 -3.21
CA ARG A 366 -21.83 12.00 -3.31
C ARG A 366 -20.49 12.32 -2.66
N TYR A 367 -20.29 11.82 -1.44
CA TYR A 367 -19.01 11.86 -0.75
C TYR A 367 -18.35 10.49 -0.83
N ARG A 368 -17.02 10.46 -0.94
CA ARG A 368 -16.26 9.23 -1.05
C ARG A 368 -15.00 9.23 -0.19
N ASN A 369 -14.20 10.29 -0.31
CA ASN A 369 -13.00 10.48 0.50
C ASN A 369 -13.37 11.32 1.73
N VAL A 370 -13.22 10.76 2.93
CA VAL A 370 -13.47 11.46 4.19
C VAL A 370 -12.18 11.49 5.01
N LEU A 371 -11.89 12.62 5.63
CA LEU A 371 -10.74 12.79 6.50
C LEU A 371 -11.26 13.02 7.93
N ASP A 372 -10.89 12.13 8.84
CA ASP A 372 -11.16 12.28 10.26
C ASP A 372 -9.87 12.74 10.97
N MET A 373 -9.82 14.03 11.25
CA MET A 373 -8.67 14.69 11.88
C MET A 373 -8.57 14.43 13.39
N ASN A 374 -9.53 13.71 13.98
CA ASN A 374 -9.58 13.42 15.40
C ASN A 374 -10.16 12.02 15.65
N ALA A 375 -9.57 11.03 14.99
CA ALA A 375 -10.16 9.70 14.90
C ALA A 375 -10.20 8.96 16.24
N ASN A 376 -9.27 9.24 17.16
CA ASN A 376 -9.14 8.55 18.46
C ASN A 376 -9.14 7.01 18.30
N LEU A 377 -10.27 6.34 18.53
CA LEU A 377 -10.43 4.88 18.39
C LEU A 377 -11.03 4.44 17.03
N GLY A 378 -11.31 5.39 16.14
CA GLY A 378 -11.85 5.16 14.80
C GLY A 378 -13.36 4.92 14.75
N GLY A 379 -14.11 5.20 15.82
CA GLY A 379 -15.55 4.96 15.88
C GLY A 379 -16.36 5.70 14.82
N PHE A 380 -15.92 6.88 14.37
CA PHE A 380 -16.54 7.61 13.26
C PHE A 380 -16.45 6.84 11.94
N ALA A 381 -15.25 6.39 11.59
CA ALA A 381 -15.02 5.55 10.41
C ALA A 381 -15.81 4.24 10.48
N ALA A 382 -15.88 3.62 11.66
CA ALA A 382 -16.66 2.41 11.87
C ALA A 382 -18.16 2.63 11.68
N ALA A 383 -18.70 3.77 12.14
CA ALA A 383 -20.12 4.12 11.96
C ALA A 383 -20.48 4.35 10.49
N LEU A 384 -19.53 4.80 9.66
CA LEU A 384 -19.69 5.03 8.23
C LEU A 384 -19.53 3.76 7.36
N VAL A 385 -19.31 2.57 7.95
CA VAL A 385 -18.98 1.34 7.20
C VAL A 385 -19.99 0.97 6.10
N ASN A 386 -21.26 1.31 6.29
CA ASN A 386 -22.35 0.98 5.37
C ASN A 386 -22.54 2.05 4.29
N ASP A 387 -21.87 3.19 4.43
CA ASP A 387 -21.85 4.22 3.40
C ASP A 387 -20.73 3.90 2.39
N PRO A 388 -20.88 4.28 1.12
CA PRO A 388 -19.87 4.05 0.08
C PRO A 388 -18.69 5.02 0.22
N VAL A 389 -18.15 5.19 1.43
CA VAL A 389 -17.03 6.07 1.75
C VAL A 389 -15.81 5.27 2.22
N TRP A 390 -14.66 5.91 2.27
CA TRP A 390 -13.54 5.47 3.08
C TRP A 390 -13.06 6.66 3.91
N VAL A 391 -12.50 6.37 5.07
CA VAL A 391 -12.06 7.39 6.02
C VAL A 391 -10.56 7.26 6.23
N MET A 392 -9.85 8.36 6.01
CA MET A 392 -8.48 8.54 6.47
C MET A 392 -8.52 9.01 7.91
N ASN A 393 -8.08 8.17 8.84
CA ASN A 393 -7.93 8.51 10.24
C ASN A 393 -6.55 9.13 10.45
N VAL A 394 -6.51 10.34 11.02
CA VAL A 394 -5.27 11.05 11.39
C VAL A 394 -5.03 10.97 12.89
#